data_AF-A0A7S2D0I0-F1
#
_entry.id   AF-A0A7S2D0I0-F1
#
_cell.length_a   1.000
_cell.length_b   1.000
_cell.length_c   1.000
_cell.angle_alpha   90.00
_cell.angle_beta   90.00
_cell.angle_gamma   90.00
#
_symmetry.space_group_name_H-M   'P 1'
#
loop_
_entity.id
_entity.type
_entity.pdbx_description
1 polymer ?
#
loop_
_entity_poly.entity_id
_entity_poly.type
_entity_poly.pdbx_seq_one_letter_code
_entity_poly.pdbx_strand_id
1 'polypeptide(L)'
;NLCTYIAKGNVALSVIMTTATTISAIFMTPLLCKWLLGATVPVNAMGIAVSTVQVVLAPIMAGMALNKWSPTTVEKVLPVAPLLGVFSTLFLVASAVAQVRDPIMEAGLGLQLPVLALHLLGGLFGYVVPKTMGFEESIARTMAMETSMKSSAFGFLLAKLHFETFLTRVPSAVSVVWMAITGSTLAVIWKYIPVTDEKK
;
A
#
# COMPACT_ATOMS: atom_id res chain seq x y z
N ASN A 1 -3.49 6.86 4.46
CA ASN A 1 -3.58 7.66 5.71
C ASN A 1 -2.90 9.04 5.64
N LEU A 2 -1.56 9.18 5.79
CA LEU A 2 -0.90 10.49 5.82
C LEU A 2 -1.13 11.30 4.53
N CYS A 3 -0.97 10.67 3.38
CA CYS A 3 -1.18 11.35 2.10
C CYS A 3 -2.68 11.71 1.90
N THR A 4 -3.61 10.89 2.42
CA THR A 4 -5.04 11.24 2.46
C THR A 4 -5.31 12.50 3.29
N TYR A 5 -4.67 12.63 4.46
CA TYR A 5 -4.76 13.82 5.29
C TYR A 5 -4.26 15.07 4.53
N ILE A 6 -3.09 14.97 3.88
CA ILE A 6 -2.53 16.06 3.07
C ILE A 6 -3.45 16.43 1.89
N ALA A 7 -4.05 15.42 1.25
CA ALA A 7 -4.98 15.58 0.13
C ALA A 7 -6.34 16.19 0.51
N LYS A 8 -6.59 16.47 1.80
CA LYS A 8 -7.91 16.87 2.34
C LYS A 8 -9.00 15.82 2.09
N GLY A 9 -8.64 14.54 2.07
CA GLY A 9 -9.59 13.43 2.04
C GLY A 9 -10.13 13.08 3.44
N ASN A 10 -11.09 12.16 3.48
CA ASN A 10 -11.57 11.56 4.72
C ASN A 10 -10.56 10.54 5.29
N VAL A 11 -9.86 10.94 6.36
CA VAL A 11 -8.82 10.12 7.02
C VAL A 11 -9.42 8.91 7.74
N ALA A 12 -10.59 9.05 8.36
CA ALA A 12 -11.24 7.93 9.04
C ALA A 12 -11.60 6.82 8.05
N LEU A 13 -12.16 7.20 6.90
CA LEU A 13 -12.44 6.27 5.81
C LEU A 13 -11.16 5.59 5.29
N SER A 14 -10.07 6.33 5.11
CA SER A 14 -8.77 5.79 4.69
C SER A 14 -8.26 4.72 5.65
N VAL A 15 -8.32 4.98 6.97
CA VAL A 15 -7.94 4.00 7.99
C VAL A 15 -8.81 2.74 7.89
N ILE A 16 -10.13 2.89 7.80
CA ILE A 16 -11.06 1.75 7.69
C ILE A 16 -10.79 0.94 6.42
N MET A 17 -10.60 1.61 5.28
CA MET A 17 -10.28 0.97 3.99
C MET A 17 -8.98 0.19 4.09
N THR A 18 -7.89 0.81 4.55
CA THR A 18 -6.59 0.15 4.74
C THR A 18 -6.73 -1.07 5.67
N THR A 19 -7.44 -0.94 6.79
CA THR A 19 -7.66 -2.07 7.72
C THR A 19 -8.46 -3.20 7.06
N ALA A 20 -9.56 -2.88 6.38
CA ALA A 20 -10.39 -3.86 5.68
C ALA A 20 -9.62 -4.58 4.57
N THR A 21 -8.85 -3.86 3.75
CA THR A 21 -8.02 -4.46 2.70
C THR A 21 -6.89 -5.30 3.30
N THR A 22 -6.34 -4.89 4.43
CA THR A 22 -5.29 -5.64 5.12
C THR A 22 -5.79 -6.98 5.65
N ILE A 23 -6.95 -7.01 6.28
CA ILE A 23 -7.59 -8.25 6.73
C ILE A 23 -7.95 -9.12 5.52
N SER A 24 -8.55 -8.51 4.49
CA SER A 24 -8.95 -9.22 3.27
C SER A 24 -7.75 -9.81 2.53
N ALA A 25 -6.59 -9.16 2.58
CA ALA A 25 -5.36 -9.59 1.89
C ALA A 25 -4.89 -10.98 2.34
N ILE A 26 -5.23 -11.44 3.54
CA ILE A 26 -4.90 -12.79 4.04
C ILE A 26 -5.45 -13.86 3.11
N PHE A 27 -6.65 -13.66 2.59
CA PHE A 27 -7.33 -14.60 1.71
C PHE A 27 -7.18 -14.20 0.25
N MET A 28 -7.34 -12.90 -0.04
CA MET A 28 -7.35 -12.41 -1.41
C MET A 28 -5.96 -12.46 -2.07
N THR A 29 -4.87 -12.19 -1.34
CA THR A 29 -3.52 -12.24 -1.92
C THR A 29 -3.16 -13.64 -2.41
N PRO A 30 -3.24 -14.72 -1.60
CA PRO A 30 -2.91 -16.05 -2.10
C PRO A 30 -3.87 -16.52 -3.20
N LEU A 31 -5.15 -16.17 -3.13
CA LEU A 31 -6.14 -16.47 -4.18
C LEU A 31 -5.76 -15.80 -5.51
N LEU A 32 -5.51 -14.49 -5.48
CA LEU A 32 -5.16 -13.71 -6.66
C LEU A 32 -3.81 -14.13 -7.22
N CYS A 33 -2.81 -14.40 -6.39
CA CYS A 33 -1.53 -14.94 -6.84
C CYS A 33 -1.71 -16.28 -7.54
N LYS A 34 -2.48 -17.21 -6.95
CA LYS A 34 -2.74 -18.51 -7.57
C LYS A 34 -3.51 -18.37 -8.89
N TRP A 35 -4.47 -17.45 -8.96
CA TRP A 35 -5.28 -17.24 -10.16
C TRP A 35 -4.51 -16.56 -11.30
N LEU A 36 -3.76 -15.49 -11.00
CA LEU A 36 -3.05 -14.68 -12.00
C LEU A 36 -1.69 -15.24 -12.37
N LEU A 37 -1.00 -15.90 -11.44
CA LEU A 37 0.39 -16.36 -11.62
C LEU A 37 0.53 -17.88 -11.61
N GLY A 38 -0.45 -18.62 -11.07
CA GLY A 38 -0.34 -20.08 -10.91
C GLY A 38 -0.22 -20.87 -12.21
N ALA A 39 -0.54 -20.24 -13.35
CA ALA A 39 -0.33 -20.83 -14.68
C ALA A 39 1.12 -20.68 -15.19
N THR A 40 1.89 -19.73 -14.65
CA THR A 40 3.24 -19.39 -15.12
C THR A 40 4.33 -19.74 -14.13
N VAL A 41 4.03 -19.73 -12.83
CA VAL A 41 4.98 -20.06 -11.76
C VAL A 41 4.30 -20.88 -10.65
N PRO A 42 5.02 -21.80 -9.98
CA PRO A 42 4.50 -22.47 -8.80
C PRO A 42 4.15 -21.46 -7.70
N VAL A 43 2.92 -21.49 -7.20
CA VAL A 43 2.46 -20.59 -6.14
C VAL A 43 2.10 -21.40 -4.90
N ASN A 44 2.89 -21.23 -3.83
CA ASN A 44 2.55 -21.74 -2.51
C ASN A 44 1.53 -20.82 -1.82
N ALA A 45 0.26 -20.95 -2.21
CA ALA A 45 -0.83 -20.12 -1.67
C ALA A 45 -0.95 -20.21 -0.14
N MET A 46 -0.75 -21.41 0.43
CA MET A 46 -0.78 -21.59 1.89
C MET A 46 0.38 -20.87 2.57
N GLY A 47 1.59 -20.96 2.01
CA GLY A 47 2.75 -20.22 2.49
C GLY A 47 2.51 -18.71 2.48
N ILE A 48 1.98 -18.18 1.38
CA ILE A 48 1.63 -16.75 1.26
C ILE A 48 0.61 -16.34 2.34
N ALA A 49 -0.43 -17.16 2.57
CA ALA A 49 -1.42 -16.89 3.61
C ALA A 49 -0.79 -16.85 5.01
N VAL A 50 0.03 -17.86 5.36
CA VAL A 50 0.72 -17.95 6.65
C VAL A 50 1.65 -16.75 6.86
N SER A 51 2.47 -16.40 5.87
CA SER A 51 3.34 -15.23 5.98
C SER A 51 2.54 -13.93 6.09
N THR A 52 1.39 -13.82 5.42
CA THR A 52 0.51 -12.64 5.55
C THR A 52 -0.03 -12.52 6.97
N VAL A 53 -0.48 -13.61 7.57
CA VAL A 53 -0.92 -13.63 8.97
C VAL A 53 0.22 -13.23 9.91
N GLN A 54 1.41 -13.81 9.72
CA GLN A 54 2.56 -13.56 10.61
C GLN A 54 3.11 -12.14 10.51
N VAL A 55 3.24 -11.60 9.30
CA VAL A 55 3.89 -10.30 9.06
C VAL A 55 2.92 -9.14 9.25
N VAL A 56 1.62 -9.37 9.03
CA VAL A 56 0.64 -8.29 9.01
C VAL A 56 -0.39 -8.42 10.13
N LEU A 57 -1.11 -9.54 10.19
CA LEU A 57 -2.21 -9.68 11.16
C LEU A 57 -1.69 -9.77 12.60
N ALA A 58 -0.67 -10.61 12.85
CA ALA A 58 -0.16 -10.82 14.20
C ALA A 58 0.36 -9.51 14.85
N PRO A 59 1.15 -8.66 14.18
CA PRO A 59 1.54 -7.36 14.73
C PRO A 59 0.36 -6.41 14.96
N ILE A 60 -0.63 -6.39 14.06
CA ILE A 60 -1.83 -5.56 14.24
C ILE A 60 -2.62 -6.02 15.47
N MET A 61 -2.88 -7.32 15.59
CA MET A 61 -3.60 -7.90 16.73
C MET A 61 -2.84 -7.68 18.04
N ALA A 62 -1.51 -7.81 18.04
CA ALA A 62 -0.68 -7.52 19.20
C ALA A 62 -0.76 -6.03 19.59
N GLY A 63 -0.68 -5.11 18.62
CA GLY A 63 -0.83 -3.67 18.87
C GLY A 63 -2.21 -3.31 19.42
N MET A 64 -3.28 -3.90 18.87
CA MET A 64 -4.65 -3.72 19.35
C MET A 64 -4.84 -4.28 20.77
N ALA A 65 -4.31 -5.47 21.04
CA ALA A 65 -4.36 -6.09 22.36
C ALA A 65 -3.60 -5.24 23.40
N LEU A 66 -2.41 -4.73 23.05
CA LEU A 66 -1.64 -3.85 23.90
C LEU A 66 -2.37 -2.53 24.18
N ASN A 67 -3.03 -1.95 23.17
CA ASN A 67 -3.84 -0.75 23.34
C ASN A 67 -5.04 -0.99 24.26
N LYS A 68 -5.65 -2.18 24.20
CA LYS A 68 -6.77 -2.56 25.07
C LYS A 68 -6.34 -2.80 26.52
N TRP A 69 -5.23 -3.50 26.74
CA TRP A 69 -4.82 -3.95 28.08
C TRP A 69 -3.82 -3.03 28.78
N SER A 70 -3.07 -2.22 28.04
CA SER A 70 -2.05 -1.32 28.59
C SER A 70 -2.07 0.07 27.91
N PRO A 71 -3.22 0.78 27.93
CA PRO A 71 -3.40 2.04 27.20
C PRO A 71 -2.37 3.12 27.62
N THR A 72 -2.03 3.21 28.91
CA THR A 72 -1.02 4.16 29.40
C THR A 72 0.37 3.92 28.81
N THR A 73 0.72 2.68 28.48
CA THR A 73 1.98 2.38 27.78
C THR A 73 1.91 2.82 26.32
N VAL A 74 0.78 2.57 25.66
CA VAL A 74 0.56 2.99 24.26
C VAL A 74 0.59 4.50 24.14
N GLU A 75 -0.04 5.24 25.05
CA GLU A 75 0.00 6.72 25.11
C GLU A 75 1.42 7.29 25.17
N LYS A 76 2.34 6.61 25.85
CA LYS A 76 3.75 7.03 25.91
C LYS A 76 4.52 6.79 24.61
N VAL A 77 4.11 5.78 23.82
CA VAL A 77 4.80 5.39 22.58
C VAL A 77 4.18 6.07 21.35
N LEU A 78 2.89 6.41 21.39
CA LEU A 78 2.18 7.07 20.28
C LEU A 78 2.90 8.30 19.72
N PRO A 79 3.51 9.20 20.51
CA PRO A 79 4.23 10.36 19.97
C PRO A 79 5.41 10.01 19.06
N VAL A 80 6.08 8.88 19.30
CA VAL A 80 7.26 8.44 18.52
C VAL A 80 6.91 7.41 17.43
N ALA A 81 5.74 6.78 17.50
CA ALA A 81 5.31 5.76 16.56
C ALA A 81 5.31 6.24 15.08
N PRO A 82 4.86 7.47 14.74
CA PRO A 82 4.96 7.97 13.37
C PRO A 82 6.40 8.05 12.86
N LEU A 83 7.33 8.48 13.72
CA LEU A 83 8.74 8.61 13.37
C LEU A 83 9.37 7.24 13.11
N LEU A 84 9.11 6.27 14.00
CA LEU A 84 9.54 4.89 13.82
C LEU A 84 8.97 4.30 12.53
N GLY A 85 7.68 4.49 12.25
CA GLY A 85 7.04 4.03 11.02
C GLY A 85 7.67 4.61 9.76
N VAL A 86 7.99 5.91 9.76
CA VAL A 86 8.68 6.57 8.64
C VAL A 86 10.07 5.99 8.43
N PHE A 87 10.91 5.89 9.48
CA PHE A 87 12.26 5.35 9.35
C PHE A 87 12.25 3.87 8.95
N SER A 88 11.39 3.04 9.55
CA SER A 88 11.22 1.63 9.17
C SER A 88 10.82 1.52 7.70
N THR A 89 9.89 2.35 7.23
CA THR A 89 9.49 2.37 5.83
C THR A 89 10.66 2.77 4.94
N LEU A 90 11.39 3.84 5.26
CA LEU A 90 12.55 4.31 4.50
C LEU A 90 13.63 3.22 4.37
N PHE A 91 13.98 2.56 5.46
CA PHE A 91 14.96 1.46 5.42
C PHE A 91 14.48 0.27 4.59
N LEU A 92 13.19 -0.09 4.71
CA LEU A 92 12.60 -1.17 3.93
C LEU A 92 12.64 -0.82 2.44
N VAL A 93 12.23 0.38 2.05
CA VAL A 93 12.29 0.87 0.67
C VAL A 93 13.72 0.83 0.13
N ALA A 94 14.67 1.44 0.85
CA ALA A 94 16.06 1.52 0.43
C ALA A 94 16.67 0.12 0.26
N SER A 95 16.42 -0.79 1.22
CA SER A 95 16.90 -2.17 1.16
C SER A 95 16.28 -2.95 0.00
N ALA A 96 14.97 -2.80 -0.24
CA ALA A 96 14.28 -3.48 -1.34
C ALA A 96 14.85 -3.06 -2.70
N VAL A 97 15.02 -1.75 -2.92
CA VAL A 97 15.60 -1.21 -4.18
C VAL A 97 17.06 -1.62 -4.33
N ALA A 98 17.86 -1.53 -3.26
CA ALA A 98 19.28 -1.90 -3.30
C ALA A 98 19.48 -3.39 -3.65
N GLN A 99 18.66 -4.29 -3.10
CA GLN A 99 18.74 -5.72 -3.38
C GLN A 99 18.51 -6.09 -4.85
N VAL A 100 17.78 -5.26 -5.61
CA VAL A 100 17.42 -5.55 -7.01
C VAL A 100 17.85 -4.45 -7.97
N ARG A 101 18.89 -3.68 -7.62
CA ARG A 101 19.39 -2.54 -8.40
C ARG A 101 19.64 -2.91 -9.85
N ASP A 102 20.47 -3.92 -10.10
CA ASP A 102 20.89 -4.25 -11.47
C ASP A 102 19.72 -4.70 -12.35
N PRO A 103 18.81 -5.61 -11.88
CA PRO A 103 17.59 -5.92 -12.62
C PRO A 103 16.67 -4.73 -12.89
N ILE A 104 16.58 -3.74 -11.99
CA ILE A 104 15.82 -2.50 -12.23
C ILE A 104 16.43 -1.72 -13.40
N MET A 105 17.76 -1.60 -13.43
CA MET A 105 18.48 -0.85 -14.46
C MET A 105 18.39 -1.55 -15.81
N GLU A 106 18.54 -2.88 -15.83
CA GLU A 106 18.42 -3.71 -17.04
C GLU A 106 17.02 -3.66 -17.65
N ALA A 107 15.97 -3.72 -16.81
CA ALA A 107 14.59 -3.69 -17.29
C ALA A 107 14.19 -2.33 -17.90
N GLY A 108 14.84 -1.25 -17.46
CA GLY A 108 14.64 0.11 -17.98
C GLY A 108 13.17 0.52 -18.03
N LEU A 109 12.80 1.29 -19.06
CA LEU A 109 11.43 1.80 -19.23
C LEU A 109 10.37 0.70 -19.38
N GLY A 110 10.75 -0.49 -19.84
CA GLY A 110 9.84 -1.62 -20.00
C GLY A 110 9.20 -2.08 -18.69
N LEU A 111 9.87 -1.87 -17.55
CA LEU A 111 9.30 -2.11 -16.23
C LEU A 111 8.77 -0.83 -15.57
N GLN A 112 9.45 0.31 -15.75
CA GLN A 112 9.05 1.57 -15.10
C GLN A 112 7.67 2.04 -15.56
N LEU A 113 7.39 2.01 -16.87
CA LEU A 113 6.14 2.55 -17.41
C LEU A 113 4.89 1.73 -16.99
N PRO A 114 4.87 0.39 -17.06
CA PRO A 114 3.71 -0.36 -16.59
C PRO A 114 3.47 -0.21 -15.08
N VAL A 115 4.53 -0.15 -14.28
CA VAL A 115 4.39 0.04 -12.82
C VAL A 115 3.91 1.45 -12.50
N LEU A 116 4.42 2.48 -13.17
CA LEU A 116 3.91 3.84 -13.07
C LEU A 116 2.42 3.89 -13.46
N ALA A 117 2.06 3.27 -14.58
CA ALA A 117 0.68 3.20 -15.04
C ALA A 117 -0.23 2.51 -14.02
N LEU A 118 0.22 1.44 -13.35
CA LEU A 118 -0.54 0.76 -12.30
C LEU A 118 -0.96 1.73 -11.16
N HIS A 119 -0.07 2.63 -10.76
CA HIS A 119 -0.36 3.61 -9.70
C HIS A 119 -1.26 4.75 -10.21
N LEU A 120 -0.97 5.29 -11.40
CA LEU A 120 -1.76 6.37 -11.98
C LEU A 120 -3.19 5.92 -12.32
N LEU A 121 -3.34 4.77 -12.98
CA LEU A 121 -4.64 4.19 -13.30
C LEU A 121 -5.37 3.79 -12.03
N GLY A 122 -4.67 3.21 -11.05
CA GLY A 122 -5.25 2.92 -9.74
C GLY A 122 -5.87 4.15 -9.11
N GLY A 123 -5.12 5.25 -9.01
CA GLY A 123 -5.60 6.52 -8.48
C GLY A 123 -6.74 7.12 -9.31
N LEU A 124 -6.64 7.08 -10.64
CA LEU A 124 -7.67 7.56 -11.56
C LEU A 124 -9.00 6.82 -11.35
N PHE A 125 -8.99 5.48 -11.36
CA PHE A 125 -10.19 4.69 -11.10
C PHE A 125 -10.73 4.93 -9.69
N GLY A 126 -9.84 5.01 -8.70
CA GLY A 126 -10.22 5.32 -7.33
C GLY A 126 -10.87 6.71 -7.17
N TYR A 127 -10.58 7.66 -8.05
CA TYR A 127 -11.23 8.97 -8.07
C TYR A 127 -12.54 8.95 -8.89
N VAL A 128 -12.48 8.46 -10.14
CA VAL A 128 -13.59 8.56 -11.09
C VAL A 128 -14.79 7.74 -10.65
N VAL A 129 -14.58 6.50 -10.19
CA VAL A 129 -15.69 5.62 -9.79
C VAL A 129 -16.58 6.27 -8.72
N PRO A 130 -16.07 6.69 -7.55
CA PRO A 130 -16.93 7.33 -6.56
C PRO A 130 -17.54 8.65 -7.04
N LYS A 131 -16.84 9.45 -7.87
CA LYS A 131 -17.44 10.66 -8.46
C LYS A 131 -18.62 10.36 -9.37
N THR A 132 -18.52 9.33 -10.22
CA THR A 132 -19.64 8.91 -11.09
C THR A 132 -20.81 8.30 -10.32
N MET A 133 -20.55 7.76 -9.14
CA MET A 133 -21.59 7.29 -8.21
C MET A 133 -22.19 8.41 -7.35
N GLY A 134 -21.73 9.67 -7.50
CA GLY A 134 -22.26 10.82 -6.79
C GLY A 134 -21.70 11.05 -5.39
N PHE A 135 -20.59 10.40 -5.02
CA PHE A 135 -19.93 10.65 -3.73
C PHE A 135 -19.20 12.00 -3.70
N GLU A 136 -19.04 12.50 -2.48
CA GLU A 136 -18.28 13.70 -2.14
C GLU A 136 -16.83 13.62 -2.64
N GLU A 137 -16.26 14.78 -2.95
CA GLU A 137 -14.86 14.97 -3.31
C GLU A 137 -13.91 14.44 -2.23
N SER A 138 -14.24 14.61 -0.94
CA SER A 138 -13.44 14.08 0.16
C SER A 138 -13.32 12.55 0.12
N ILE A 139 -14.39 11.84 -0.27
CA ILE A 139 -14.45 10.39 -0.44
C ILE A 139 -13.67 9.97 -1.69
N ALA A 140 -13.88 10.67 -2.82
CA ALA A 140 -13.19 10.37 -4.06
C ALA A 140 -11.66 10.52 -3.94
N ARG A 141 -11.19 11.59 -3.27
CA ARG A 141 -9.77 11.76 -2.95
C ARG A 141 -9.26 10.63 -2.06
N THR A 142 -10.02 10.26 -1.03
CA THR A 142 -9.63 9.12 -0.17
C THR A 142 -9.48 7.83 -0.97
N MET A 143 -10.46 7.47 -1.77
CA MET A 143 -10.42 6.24 -2.57
C MET A 143 -9.27 6.25 -3.56
N ALA A 144 -9.03 7.37 -4.25
CA ALA A 144 -7.88 7.54 -5.13
C ALA A 144 -6.54 7.37 -4.43
N MET A 145 -6.40 7.87 -3.20
CA MET A 145 -5.20 7.68 -2.40
C MET A 145 -4.98 6.21 -2.03
N GLU A 146 -6.05 5.52 -1.59
CA GLU A 146 -5.99 4.10 -1.21
C GLU A 146 -5.72 3.17 -2.39
N THR A 147 -6.20 3.49 -3.60
CA THR A 147 -5.98 2.66 -4.79
C THR A 147 -4.64 2.94 -5.47
N SER A 148 -4.16 4.19 -5.42
CA SER A 148 -2.86 4.62 -5.93
C SER A 148 -1.72 4.08 -5.05
N MET A 149 -1.83 4.17 -3.72
CA MET A 149 -0.78 3.76 -2.80
C MET A 149 -1.00 2.34 -2.30
N LYS A 150 -0.16 1.40 -2.75
CA LYS A 150 -0.26 -0.02 -2.39
C LYS A 150 0.73 -0.38 -1.27
N SER A 151 0.58 -1.56 -0.68
CA SER A 151 1.57 -2.13 0.23
C SER A 151 2.71 -2.83 -0.53
N SER A 152 3.44 -2.07 -1.35
CA SER A 152 4.45 -2.64 -2.26
C SER A 152 5.66 -3.23 -1.54
N ALA A 153 5.98 -2.71 -0.35
CA ALA A 153 6.95 -3.28 0.57
C ALA A 153 6.60 -4.73 0.98
N PHE A 154 5.32 -4.95 1.29
CA PHE A 154 4.82 -6.28 1.63
C PHE A 154 4.80 -7.20 0.40
N GLY A 155 4.45 -6.67 -0.78
CA GLY A 155 4.56 -7.40 -2.05
C GLY A 155 5.98 -7.89 -2.34
N PHE A 156 6.99 -7.04 -2.11
CA PHE A 156 8.40 -7.42 -2.26
C PHE A 156 8.78 -8.57 -1.31
N LEU A 157 8.34 -8.49 -0.05
CA LEU A 157 8.61 -9.53 0.94
C LEU A 157 7.95 -10.87 0.55
N LEU A 158 6.69 -10.86 0.11
CA LEU A 158 6.02 -12.07 -0.35
C LEU A 158 6.70 -12.67 -1.58
N ALA A 159 7.08 -11.84 -2.55
CA ALA A 159 7.86 -12.26 -3.71
C ALA A 159 9.19 -12.89 -3.29
N LYS A 160 9.83 -12.35 -2.24
CA LYS A 160 11.08 -12.88 -1.70
C LYS A 160 10.92 -14.24 -1.03
N LEU A 161 9.85 -14.44 -0.28
CA LEU A 161 9.63 -15.63 0.52
C LEU A 161 9.01 -16.79 -0.27
N HIS A 162 8.18 -16.50 -1.27
CA HIS A 162 7.29 -17.51 -1.88
C HIS A 162 7.52 -17.76 -3.37
N PHE A 163 8.39 -17.01 -4.01
CA PHE A 163 8.76 -17.22 -5.41
C PHE A 163 10.26 -17.46 -5.53
N GLU A 164 10.61 -18.59 -6.15
CA GLU A 164 12.01 -19.00 -6.35
C GLU A 164 12.74 -18.02 -7.29
N THR A 165 12.06 -17.59 -8.35
CA THR A 165 12.62 -16.66 -9.33
C THR A 165 12.88 -15.30 -8.71
N PHE A 166 14.15 -14.94 -8.57
CA PHE A 166 14.62 -13.68 -7.99
C PHE A 166 13.94 -12.44 -8.59
N LEU A 167 13.72 -12.45 -9.91
CA LEU A 167 13.16 -11.31 -10.67
C LEU A 167 11.71 -10.96 -10.30
N THR A 168 10.97 -11.87 -9.67
CA THR A 168 9.57 -11.62 -9.23
C THR A 168 9.46 -10.51 -8.19
N ARG A 169 10.57 -10.18 -7.51
CA ARG A 169 10.65 -9.13 -6.48
C ARG A 169 10.79 -7.73 -7.09
N VAL A 170 11.31 -7.65 -8.32
CA VAL A 170 11.70 -6.38 -8.97
C VAL A 170 10.51 -5.44 -9.19
N PRO A 171 9.34 -5.91 -9.70
CA PRO A 171 8.20 -5.01 -9.90
C PRO A 171 7.71 -4.37 -8.60
N SER A 172 7.72 -5.11 -7.48
CA SER A 172 7.34 -4.56 -6.19
C SER A 172 8.34 -3.50 -5.70
N ALA A 173 9.65 -3.70 -5.89
CA ALA A 173 10.65 -2.69 -5.52
C ALA A 173 10.48 -1.39 -6.33
N VAL A 174 10.24 -1.49 -7.64
CA VAL A 174 9.95 -0.34 -8.51
C VAL A 174 8.64 0.34 -8.10
N SER A 175 7.63 -0.45 -7.74
CA SER A 175 6.33 0.04 -7.29
C SER A 175 6.44 0.87 -6.01
N VAL A 176 7.30 0.48 -5.05
CA VAL A 176 7.54 1.27 -3.84
C VAL A 176 8.00 2.70 -4.16
N VAL A 177 8.83 2.87 -5.19
CA VAL A 177 9.34 4.19 -5.60
C VAL A 177 8.25 4.98 -6.29
N TRP A 178 7.60 4.41 -7.31
CA TRP A 178 6.57 5.13 -8.07
C TRP A 178 5.38 5.49 -7.22
N MET A 179 4.88 4.59 -6.37
CA MET A 179 3.74 4.89 -5.50
C MET A 179 4.03 6.07 -4.56
N ALA A 180 5.27 6.19 -4.08
CA ALA A 180 5.68 7.27 -3.20
C ALA A 180 5.70 8.59 -3.97
N ILE A 181 6.29 8.61 -5.17
CA ILE A 181 6.34 9.79 -6.04
C ILE A 181 4.94 10.22 -6.46
N THR A 182 4.15 9.32 -7.07
CA THR A 182 2.83 9.66 -7.60
C THR A 182 1.84 9.98 -6.50
N GLY A 183 1.81 9.17 -5.43
CA GLY A 183 0.89 9.36 -4.31
C GLY A 183 1.16 10.66 -3.53
N SER A 184 2.42 10.94 -3.19
CA SER A 184 2.76 12.18 -2.49
C SER A 184 2.53 13.42 -3.36
N THR A 185 2.88 13.36 -4.64
CA THR A 185 2.64 14.46 -5.59
C THR A 185 1.15 14.77 -5.70
N LEU A 186 0.32 13.75 -5.91
CA LEU A 186 -1.13 13.91 -6.00
C LEU A 186 -1.72 14.51 -4.71
N ALA A 187 -1.27 14.04 -3.54
CA ALA A 187 -1.70 14.58 -2.27
C ALA A 187 -1.35 16.06 -2.10
N VAL A 188 -0.13 16.47 -2.50
CA VAL A 188 0.31 17.87 -2.45
C VAL A 188 -0.50 18.72 -3.43
N ILE A 189 -0.76 18.25 -4.65
CA ILE A 189 -1.62 18.96 -5.61
C ILE A 189 -2.99 19.23 -4.98
N TRP A 190 -3.63 18.20 -4.41
CA TRP A 190 -4.94 18.34 -3.77
C TRP A 190 -4.95 19.19 -2.51
N LYS A 191 -3.83 19.30 -1.79
CA LYS A 191 -3.71 20.25 -0.69
C LYS A 191 -4.04 21.68 -1.14
N TYR A 192 -3.68 22.06 -2.37
CA TYR A 192 -3.91 23.39 -2.92
C TYR A 192 -5.24 23.53 -3.68
N ILE A 193 -5.97 22.44 -3.90
CA ILE A 193 -7.29 22.47 -4.54
C ILE A 193 -8.38 22.37 -3.45
N PRO A 194 -9.26 23.37 -3.28
CA PRO A 194 -10.36 23.31 -2.34
C PRO A 194 -11.24 22.06 -2.55
N VAL A 195 -11.84 21.58 -1.46
CA VAL A 195 -12.86 20.53 -1.53
C VAL A 195 -14.20 21.25 -1.63
N THR A 196 -14.79 21.24 -2.81
CA THR A 196 -16.12 21.84 -3.07
C THR A 196 -17.15 20.73 -3.07
N ASP A 197 -17.54 20.28 -1.88
CA ASP A 197 -18.72 19.44 -1.73
C ASP A 197 -19.94 20.38 -1.71
N GLU A 198 -20.73 20.38 -2.79
CA GLU A 198 -22.04 21.03 -2.77
C GLU A 198 -22.85 20.38 -1.65
N LYS A 199 -23.24 21.17 -0.64
CA LYS A 199 -24.26 20.77 0.32
C LYS A 199 -25.55 20.51 -0.48
N LYS A 200 -25.83 19.25 -0.81
CA LYS A 200 -27.14 18.82 -1.27
C LYS A 200 -28.09 18.70 -0.09
#